data_AF-A0A848X4Y0-F1
#
_entry.id   AF-A0A848X4Y0-F1
#
_cell.length_a   1.000
_cell.length_b   1.000
_cell.length_c   1.000
_cell.angle_alpha   90.00
_cell.angle_beta   90.00
_cell.angle_gamma   90.00
#
_symmetry.space_group_name_H-M   'P 1'
#
loop_
_entity.id
_entity.type
_entity.pdbx_description
1 polymer ?
#
loop_
_entity_poly.entity_id
_entity_poly.type
_entity_poly.pdbx_seq_one_letter_code
_entity_poly.pdbx_strand_id
1 'polypeptide(L)'
;MIKDLLDRSIEKRPDTLKFQGRILYLVDDAESVKAQLYEGRELELTDELRENLRDQISTDEITPAYICFFYDETLGDFPYLGLRTTNQTTGETEYPVERNAVRNGDFVCSVAGKRRGKGSSREASPYAELHAGIRVVVAESIERIYNENCQNLGVLATDDFDIIARIKAGEEISLSEFTHGKDEITRQIIEYGGLFEFNVARLQGKVTIPRTAAQGGISARLQDRSGSDGGQSANDDASMAATLEAPPARRPMTLSEKIFARHLVTDASKGEMGVTWVRPGDAGFFRTDIRFSHEYVTP
;
A
#
# COMPACT_ATOMS: atom_id res chain seq x y z
N MET A 1 -14.02 4.02 23.64
CA MET A 1 -13.75 3.59 22.25
C MET A 1 -13.61 4.77 21.28
N ILE A 2 -14.65 5.57 20.95
CA ILE A 2 -14.43 6.75 20.07
C ILE A 2 -13.55 7.84 20.72
N LYS A 3 -13.74 8.11 22.01
CA LYS A 3 -12.97 9.16 22.70
C LYS A 3 -11.47 8.84 22.74
N ASP A 4 -11.11 7.62 23.10
CA ASP A 4 -9.71 7.16 23.15
C ASP A 4 -9.04 7.21 21.76
N LEU A 5 -9.79 6.93 20.70
CA LEU A 5 -9.32 7.09 19.31
C LEU A 5 -9.10 8.56 18.95
N LEU A 6 -10.01 9.45 19.34
CA LEU A 6 -9.89 10.89 19.07
C LEU A 6 -8.76 11.54 19.86
N ASP A 7 -8.41 11.00 21.03
CA ASP A 7 -7.31 11.49 21.86
C ASP A 7 -5.93 10.90 21.47
N ARG A 8 -5.90 9.91 20.56
CA ARG A 8 -4.65 9.30 20.08
C ARG A 8 -3.82 10.32 19.29
N SER A 9 -2.53 10.43 19.62
CA SER A 9 -1.61 11.23 18.82
C SER A 9 -1.44 10.59 17.45
N ILE A 10 -1.78 11.34 16.40
CA ILE A 10 -1.61 10.96 15.00
C ILE A 10 -0.91 12.12 14.30
N GLU A 11 0.20 11.80 13.66
CA GLU A 11 1.05 12.71 12.90
C GLU A 11 1.29 12.13 11.51
N LYS A 12 1.56 12.99 10.54
CA LYS A 12 2.06 12.54 9.25
C LYS A 12 3.46 11.97 9.41
N ARG A 13 3.80 11.00 8.57
CA ARG A 13 5.17 10.55 8.36
C ARG A 13 6.05 11.75 7.95
N PRO A 14 7.34 11.72 8.31
CA PRO A 14 8.29 12.70 7.79
C PRO A 14 8.37 12.61 6.26
N ASP A 15 8.77 13.73 5.64
CA ASP A 15 8.93 13.83 4.18
C ASP A 15 10.04 12.92 3.64
N THR A 16 11.01 12.58 4.50
CA THR A 16 12.06 11.60 4.22
C THR A 16 12.03 10.46 5.24
N LEU A 17 12.38 9.26 4.78
CA LEU A 17 12.40 8.03 5.56
C LEU A 17 13.79 7.43 5.55
N LYS A 18 14.24 6.98 6.71
CA LYS A 18 15.46 6.20 6.84
C LYS A 18 15.10 4.77 7.22
N PHE A 19 15.65 3.81 6.49
CA PHE A 19 15.47 2.38 6.74
C PHE A 19 16.79 1.80 7.29
N GLN A 20 16.68 0.97 8.32
CA GLN A 20 17.81 0.29 8.95
C GLN A 20 17.45 -1.19 9.07
N GLY A 21 18.37 -2.05 8.63
CA GLY A 21 18.20 -3.50 8.61
C GLY A 21 18.68 -4.10 7.29
N ARG A 22 18.61 -5.43 7.21
CA ARG A 22 19.06 -6.24 6.08
C ARG A 22 18.01 -6.28 4.97
N ILE A 23 18.45 -6.70 3.79
CA ILE A 23 17.58 -6.96 2.63
C ILE A 23 17.39 -8.47 2.48
N LEU A 24 16.14 -8.93 2.45
CA LEU A 24 15.80 -10.33 2.17
C LEU A 24 15.43 -10.48 0.70
N TYR A 25 16.27 -11.17 -0.07
CA TYR A 25 15.96 -11.55 -1.45
C TYR A 25 15.27 -12.91 -1.47
N LEU A 26 14.02 -12.94 -1.95
CA LEU A 26 13.24 -14.15 -2.17
C LEU A 26 13.63 -14.72 -3.53
N VAL A 27 14.56 -15.68 -3.56
CA VAL A 27 15.12 -16.30 -4.79
C VAL A 27 14.74 -17.77 -4.92
N ASP A 28 14.77 -18.32 -6.14
CA ASP A 28 14.47 -19.74 -6.40
C ASP A 28 15.68 -20.65 -6.13
N ASP A 29 16.36 -20.40 -5.01
CA ASP A 29 17.46 -21.21 -4.52
C ASP A 29 17.34 -21.36 -3.00
N ALA A 30 17.00 -22.57 -2.57
CA ALA A 30 16.77 -22.89 -1.16
C ALA A 30 17.98 -22.56 -0.29
N GLU A 31 19.19 -22.84 -0.78
CA GLU A 31 20.43 -22.64 -0.02
C GLU A 31 20.76 -21.14 0.12
N SER A 32 20.54 -20.34 -0.93
CA SER A 32 20.67 -18.88 -0.85
C SER A 32 19.67 -18.25 0.12
N VAL A 33 18.43 -18.75 0.19
CA VAL A 33 17.45 -18.27 1.18
C VAL A 33 17.86 -18.66 2.60
N LYS A 34 18.26 -19.93 2.83
CA LYS A 34 18.75 -20.39 4.14
C LYS A 34 19.97 -19.60 4.61
N ALA A 35 20.94 -19.35 3.73
CA ALA A 35 22.14 -18.59 4.07
C ALA A 35 21.81 -17.16 4.54
N GLN A 36 20.82 -16.50 3.93
CA GLN A 36 20.34 -15.21 4.41
C GLN A 36 19.68 -15.30 5.79
N LEU A 37 18.78 -16.28 5.99
CA LEU A 37 17.97 -16.40 7.19
C LEU A 37 18.75 -16.87 8.43
N TYR A 38 19.64 -17.85 8.26
CA TYR A 38 20.25 -18.58 9.38
C TYR A 38 21.74 -18.34 9.54
N GLU A 39 22.45 -17.98 8.46
CA GLU A 39 23.89 -17.73 8.49
C GLU A 39 24.24 -16.24 8.49
N GLY A 40 23.23 -15.37 8.34
CA GLY A 40 23.43 -13.92 8.30
C GLY A 40 24.06 -13.43 6.99
N ARG A 41 24.11 -14.26 5.94
CA ARG A 41 24.71 -13.87 4.65
C ARG A 41 23.92 -12.73 4.02
N GLU A 42 24.62 -11.71 3.55
CA GLU A 42 24.03 -10.66 2.72
C GLU A 42 24.31 -10.96 1.25
N LEU A 43 23.28 -10.92 0.42
CA LEU A 43 23.40 -11.08 -1.02
C LEU A 43 23.53 -9.72 -1.70
N GLU A 44 24.26 -9.69 -2.80
CA GLU A 44 24.35 -8.53 -3.69
C GLU A 44 23.40 -8.72 -4.87
N LEU A 45 22.62 -7.69 -5.20
CA LEU A 45 21.72 -7.70 -6.34
C LEU A 45 22.51 -7.58 -7.65
N THR A 46 23.02 -8.70 -8.14
CA THR A 46 23.57 -8.85 -9.48
C THR A 46 22.45 -9.11 -10.49
N ASP A 47 22.75 -8.97 -11.79
CA ASP A 47 21.79 -9.35 -12.84
C ASP A 47 21.37 -10.83 -12.72
N GLU A 48 22.32 -11.71 -12.38
CA GLU A 48 22.05 -13.14 -12.13
C GLU A 48 21.13 -13.35 -10.92
N LEU A 49 21.35 -12.64 -9.81
CA LEU A 49 20.44 -12.74 -8.64
C LEU A 49 19.04 -12.23 -9.00
N ARG A 50 18.98 -11.14 -9.78
CA ARG A 50 17.72 -10.55 -10.25
C ARG A 50 16.92 -11.51 -11.11
N GLU A 51 17.57 -12.20 -12.05
CA GLU A 51 16.95 -13.24 -12.87
C GLU A 51 16.45 -14.44 -12.03
N ASN A 52 17.09 -14.71 -10.89
CA ASN A 52 16.72 -15.79 -9.98
C ASN A 52 15.70 -15.38 -8.89
N LEU A 53 15.21 -14.14 -8.88
CA LEU A 53 14.16 -13.73 -7.95
C LEU A 53 12.89 -14.57 -8.17
N ARG A 54 12.23 -14.97 -7.07
CA ARG A 54 10.99 -15.75 -7.14
C ARG A 54 9.87 -14.91 -7.71
N ASP A 55 9.41 -15.34 -8.88
CA ASP A 55 8.17 -14.89 -9.49
C ASP A 55 6.94 -15.55 -8.83
N GLN A 56 5.78 -14.92 -9.00
CA GLN A 56 4.47 -15.47 -8.66
C GLN A 56 4.31 -15.82 -7.17
N ILE A 57 5.00 -15.13 -6.26
CA ILE A 57 4.82 -15.36 -4.83
C ILE A 57 3.37 -15.05 -4.45
N SER A 58 2.64 -16.07 -4.00
CA SER A 58 1.24 -15.94 -3.63
C SER A 58 1.03 -15.57 -2.16
N THR A 59 -0.15 -15.05 -1.82
CA THR A 59 -0.52 -14.82 -0.41
C THR A 59 -0.55 -16.10 0.42
N ASP A 60 -0.72 -17.27 -0.20
CA ASP A 60 -0.58 -18.58 0.46
C ASP A 60 0.87 -18.94 0.76
N GLU A 61 1.82 -18.51 -0.08
CA GLU A 61 3.26 -18.69 0.18
C GLU A 61 3.75 -17.74 1.27
N ILE A 62 3.27 -16.48 1.27
CA ILE A 62 3.58 -15.51 2.32
C ILE A 62 2.92 -15.92 3.65
N THR A 63 1.64 -16.29 3.61
CA THR A 63 0.86 -16.63 4.80
C THR A 63 -0.06 -17.83 4.51
N PRO A 64 0.42 -19.07 4.72
CA PRO A 64 -0.39 -20.27 4.54
C PRO A 64 -1.70 -20.20 5.33
N ALA A 65 -2.78 -20.80 4.82
CA ALA A 65 -4.12 -20.63 5.40
C ALA A 65 -4.20 -21.00 6.91
N TYR A 66 -3.41 -21.99 7.36
CA TYR A 66 -3.40 -22.42 8.76
C TYR A 66 -2.74 -21.41 9.72
N ILE A 67 -2.00 -20.41 9.22
CA ILE A 67 -1.48 -19.33 10.07
C ILE A 67 -2.45 -18.16 10.18
N CYS A 68 -3.45 -18.08 9.30
CA CYS A 68 -4.47 -17.01 9.34
C CYS A 68 -5.44 -17.12 10.53
N PHE A 69 -5.26 -18.12 11.40
CA PHE A 69 -5.94 -18.18 12.70
C PHE A 69 -5.35 -17.20 13.73
N PHE A 70 -4.15 -16.68 13.49
CA PHE A 70 -3.58 -15.57 14.26
C PHE A 70 -4.05 -14.23 13.67
N TYR A 71 -4.26 -13.23 14.53
CA TYR A 71 -4.83 -11.93 14.17
C TYR A 71 -4.11 -10.75 14.83
N ASP A 72 -3.06 -11.04 15.58
CA ASP A 72 -2.22 -10.06 16.27
C ASP A 72 -0.79 -10.10 15.71
N GLU A 73 0.13 -9.43 16.39
CA GLU A 73 1.54 -9.32 15.98
C GLU A 73 2.25 -10.68 15.88
N THR A 74 1.67 -11.76 16.41
CA THR A 74 2.18 -13.14 16.26
C THR A 74 2.23 -13.55 14.79
N LEU A 75 1.43 -12.95 13.90
CA LEU A 75 1.54 -13.16 12.45
C LEU A 75 2.95 -12.86 11.91
N GLY A 76 3.68 -11.94 12.55
CA GLY A 76 5.07 -11.64 12.20
C GLY A 76 6.06 -12.78 12.42
N ASP A 77 5.66 -13.86 13.11
CA ASP A 77 6.50 -15.04 13.28
C ASP A 77 6.50 -15.94 12.03
N PHE A 78 5.58 -15.74 11.09
CA PHE A 78 5.29 -16.72 10.04
C PHE A 78 5.41 -16.26 8.57
N PRO A 79 5.89 -15.05 8.22
CA PRO A 79 5.93 -14.69 6.81
C PRO A 79 6.83 -15.65 6.03
N TYR A 80 6.35 -16.03 4.85
CA TYR A 80 7.01 -16.90 3.87
C TYR A 80 7.15 -18.38 4.25
N LEU A 81 6.43 -18.90 5.27
CA LEU A 81 6.44 -20.33 5.60
C LEU A 81 6.04 -21.24 4.42
N GLY A 82 5.22 -20.73 3.50
CA GLY A 82 4.82 -21.46 2.31
C GLY A 82 5.72 -21.21 1.10
N LEU A 83 6.77 -20.38 1.22
CA LEU A 83 7.65 -20.03 0.11
C LEU A 83 8.29 -21.28 -0.47
N ARG A 84 7.95 -21.55 -1.72
CA ARG A 84 8.51 -22.68 -2.46
C ARG A 84 9.78 -22.25 -3.17
N THR A 85 10.87 -22.98 -2.95
CA THR A 85 12.15 -22.80 -3.65
C THR A 85 12.66 -24.12 -4.19
N THR A 86 13.67 -24.07 -5.05
CA THR A 86 14.36 -25.25 -5.58
C THR A 86 15.72 -25.41 -4.91
N ASN A 87 16.08 -26.63 -4.50
CA ASN A 87 17.44 -26.95 -4.12
C ASN A 87 18.26 -27.17 -5.41
N GLN A 88 19.23 -26.29 -5.68
CA GLN A 88 20.00 -26.33 -6.93
C GLN A 88 20.92 -27.55 -7.06
N THR A 89 21.22 -28.24 -5.95
CA THR A 89 22.04 -29.46 -5.96
C THR A 89 21.20 -30.71 -6.26
N THR A 90 20.01 -30.83 -5.66
CA THR A 90 19.16 -32.03 -5.79
C THR A 90 18.05 -31.89 -6.83
N GLY A 91 17.68 -30.64 -7.19
CA GLY A 91 16.53 -30.31 -8.02
C GLY A 91 15.19 -30.45 -7.29
N GLU A 92 15.18 -30.73 -5.98
CA GLU A 92 13.96 -30.93 -5.21
C GLU A 92 13.34 -29.60 -4.75
N THR A 93 12.02 -29.63 -4.55
CA THR A 93 11.30 -28.50 -3.94
C THR A 93 11.52 -28.47 -2.44
N GLU A 94 11.86 -27.29 -1.91
CA GLU A 94 12.02 -27.03 -0.49
C GLU A 94 11.21 -25.81 -0.02
N TYR A 95 11.01 -25.73 1.30
CA TYR A 95 10.36 -24.62 2.01
C TYR A 95 11.33 -24.11 3.07
N PRO A 96 12.24 -23.17 2.72
CA PRO A 96 13.42 -22.88 3.53
C PRO A 96 13.14 -21.97 4.74
N VAL A 97 11.93 -21.43 4.86
CA VAL A 97 11.59 -20.46 5.90
C VAL A 97 10.89 -21.15 7.07
N GLU A 98 11.48 -21.02 8.25
CA GLU A 98 10.92 -21.51 9.50
C GLU A 98 10.27 -20.37 10.30
N ARG A 99 9.52 -20.74 11.34
CA ARG A 99 8.92 -19.76 12.26
C ARG A 99 10.02 -18.88 12.87
N ASN A 100 9.76 -17.59 12.95
CA ASN A 100 10.64 -16.52 13.42
C ASN A 100 11.88 -16.26 12.56
N ALA A 101 12.11 -17.00 11.48
CA ALA A 101 13.33 -16.84 10.67
C ALA A 101 13.48 -15.42 10.12
N VAL A 102 12.38 -14.84 9.62
CA VAL A 102 12.38 -13.46 9.10
C VAL A 102 12.49 -12.44 10.22
N ARG A 103 11.69 -12.58 11.29
CA ARG A 103 11.69 -11.70 12.45
C ARG A 103 13.08 -11.60 13.10
N ASN A 104 13.78 -12.72 13.21
CA ASN A 104 15.11 -12.79 13.82
C ASN A 104 16.23 -12.35 12.87
N GLY A 105 15.93 -12.18 11.58
CA GLY A 105 16.92 -11.85 10.56
C GLY A 105 17.20 -10.37 10.40
N ASP A 106 16.54 -9.49 11.17
CA ASP A 106 16.67 -8.03 11.14
C ASP A 106 16.48 -7.44 9.73
N PHE A 107 15.51 -7.98 8.98
CA PHE A 107 15.21 -7.53 7.63
C PHE A 107 14.26 -6.34 7.64
N VAL A 108 14.64 -5.27 6.94
CA VAL A 108 13.78 -4.08 6.75
C VAL A 108 13.12 -4.07 5.37
N CYS A 109 13.69 -4.80 4.41
CA CYS A 109 13.22 -4.84 3.03
C CYS A 109 13.13 -6.28 2.53
N SER A 110 12.07 -6.58 1.78
CA SER A 110 11.92 -7.86 1.07
C SER A 110 11.81 -7.64 -0.42
N VAL A 111 12.59 -8.40 -1.20
CA VAL A 111 12.70 -8.28 -2.66
C VAL A 111 12.21 -9.55 -3.33
N ALA A 112 11.38 -9.42 -4.36
CA ALA A 112 10.83 -10.53 -5.13
C ALA A 112 10.86 -10.25 -6.64
N GLY A 113 10.52 -11.25 -7.45
CA GLY A 113 10.40 -11.11 -8.90
C GLY A 113 9.06 -10.52 -9.31
N LYS A 114 8.47 -11.05 -10.37
CA LYS A 114 7.19 -10.60 -10.94
C LYS A 114 5.99 -11.13 -10.17
N ARG A 115 4.89 -10.38 -10.18
CA ARG A 115 3.57 -10.77 -9.67
C ARG A 115 3.58 -11.19 -8.19
N ARG A 116 4.24 -10.42 -7.36
CA ARG A 116 4.22 -10.58 -5.89
C ARG A 116 2.81 -10.34 -5.34
N GLY A 117 2.37 -11.19 -4.42
CA GLY A 117 1.10 -11.06 -3.73
C GLY A 117 -0.10 -11.59 -4.50
N LYS A 118 0.09 -12.58 -5.39
CA LYS A 118 -1.02 -13.15 -6.18
C LYS A 118 -1.96 -13.99 -5.32
N GLY A 119 -3.21 -14.11 -5.77
CA GLY A 119 -4.20 -15.01 -5.16
C GLY A 119 -5.22 -14.27 -4.31
N SER A 120 -5.56 -14.84 -3.16
CA SER A 120 -6.61 -14.32 -2.28
C SER A 120 -6.26 -12.95 -1.69
N SER A 121 -7.27 -12.11 -1.48
CA SER A 121 -7.12 -10.86 -0.73
C SER A 121 -6.88 -11.12 0.76
N ARG A 122 -5.63 -11.37 1.15
CA ARG A 122 -5.23 -11.56 2.56
C ARG A 122 -4.47 -10.34 3.05
N GLU A 123 -5.11 -9.55 3.90
CA GLU A 123 -4.45 -8.47 4.64
C GLU A 123 -3.39 -9.05 5.61
N ALA A 124 -3.60 -10.28 6.08
CA ALA A 124 -2.64 -11.02 6.90
C ALA A 124 -1.24 -11.12 6.26
N SER A 125 -1.12 -11.13 4.93
CA SER A 125 0.18 -11.25 4.26
C SER A 125 1.10 -10.04 4.50
N PRO A 126 0.74 -8.81 4.10
CA PRO A 126 1.54 -7.65 4.44
C PRO A 126 1.59 -7.35 5.94
N TYR A 127 0.59 -7.78 6.72
CA TYR A 127 0.61 -7.63 8.18
C TYR A 127 1.69 -8.52 8.83
N ALA A 128 1.84 -9.77 8.37
CA ALA A 128 2.91 -10.66 8.80
C ALA A 128 4.29 -10.09 8.44
N GLU A 129 4.45 -9.56 7.22
CA GLU A 129 5.70 -8.90 6.82
C GLU A 129 6.01 -7.69 7.72
N LEU A 130 5.03 -6.82 7.96
CA LEU A 130 5.15 -5.64 8.83
C LEU A 130 5.63 -6.03 10.23
N HIS A 131 4.95 -6.99 10.86
CA HIS A 131 5.27 -7.41 12.22
C HIS A 131 6.53 -8.26 12.33
N ALA A 132 7.07 -8.76 11.21
CA ALA A 132 8.40 -9.37 11.15
C ALA A 132 9.53 -8.33 10.99
N GLY A 133 9.20 -7.04 10.84
CA GLY A 133 10.17 -5.95 10.69
C GLY A 133 10.30 -5.39 9.28
N ILE A 134 9.65 -6.00 8.29
CA ILE A 134 9.70 -5.51 6.90
C ILE A 134 8.89 -4.21 6.79
N ARG A 135 9.56 -3.15 6.33
CA ARG A 135 8.95 -1.83 6.11
C ARG A 135 8.80 -1.50 4.63
N VAL A 136 9.63 -2.11 3.78
CA VAL A 136 9.63 -1.90 2.33
C VAL A 136 9.54 -3.24 1.61
N VAL A 137 8.65 -3.34 0.64
CA VAL A 137 8.58 -4.47 -0.29
C VAL A 137 8.91 -3.99 -1.70
N VAL A 138 9.86 -4.67 -2.34
CA VAL A 138 10.31 -4.40 -3.70
C VAL A 138 9.99 -5.61 -4.56
N ALA A 139 9.44 -5.41 -5.75
CA ALA A 139 9.21 -6.50 -6.68
C ALA A 139 9.10 -6.00 -8.12
N GLU A 140 9.48 -6.80 -9.11
CA GLU A 140 9.37 -6.38 -10.53
C GLU A 140 7.93 -6.09 -10.95
N SER A 141 6.96 -6.71 -10.29
CA SER A 141 5.56 -6.29 -10.35
C SER A 141 4.82 -6.76 -9.10
N ILE A 142 3.90 -5.92 -8.63
CA ILE A 142 3.11 -6.14 -7.42
C ILE A 142 1.64 -6.25 -7.80
N GLU A 143 0.98 -7.31 -7.33
CA GLU A 143 -0.44 -7.51 -7.56
C GLU A 143 -1.27 -6.43 -6.85
N ARG A 144 -2.25 -5.89 -7.56
CA ARG A 144 -2.96 -4.67 -7.15
C ARG A 144 -3.54 -4.75 -5.74
N ILE A 145 -4.24 -5.85 -5.42
CA ILE A 145 -4.90 -6.02 -4.11
C ILE A 145 -3.88 -6.09 -2.98
N TYR A 146 -2.77 -6.81 -3.18
CA TYR A 146 -1.70 -6.87 -2.19
C TYR A 146 -1.06 -5.50 -1.98
N ASN A 147 -0.83 -4.72 -3.05
CA ASN A 147 -0.35 -3.34 -2.94
C ASN A 147 -1.32 -2.42 -2.17
N GLU A 148 -2.62 -2.53 -2.42
CA GLU A 148 -3.66 -1.81 -1.66
C GLU A 148 -3.61 -2.19 -0.17
N ASN A 149 -3.41 -3.48 0.16
CA ASN A 149 -3.25 -3.92 1.55
C ASN A 149 -1.95 -3.40 2.20
N CYS A 150 -0.82 -3.40 1.48
CA CYS A 150 0.42 -2.78 1.96
C CYS A 150 0.18 -1.31 2.35
N GLN A 151 -0.46 -0.54 1.48
CA GLN A 151 -0.78 0.88 1.71
C GLN A 151 -1.70 1.05 2.93
N ASN A 152 -2.73 0.21 3.06
CA ASN A 152 -3.67 0.25 4.18
C ASN A 152 -3.00 -0.04 5.53
N LEU A 153 -2.01 -0.94 5.55
CA LEU A 153 -1.25 -1.30 6.75
C LEU A 153 -0.01 -0.43 7.00
N GLY A 154 0.35 0.41 6.03
CA GLY A 154 1.54 1.25 6.12
C GLY A 154 2.86 0.58 5.69
N VAL A 155 2.83 -0.58 5.04
CA VAL A 155 4.00 -1.16 4.37
C VAL A 155 4.22 -0.43 3.05
N LEU A 156 5.44 0.02 2.79
CA LEU A 156 5.79 0.74 1.57
C LEU A 156 6.13 -0.25 0.47
N ALA A 157 5.55 -0.07 -0.72
CA ALA A 157 5.67 -0.99 -1.83
C ALA A 157 6.13 -0.24 -3.08
N THR A 158 7.12 -0.78 -3.79
CA THR A 158 7.66 -0.18 -5.02
C THR A 158 8.14 -1.25 -6.00
N ASP A 159 8.12 -0.93 -7.29
CA ASP A 159 8.77 -1.68 -8.36
C ASP A 159 10.12 -1.10 -8.78
N ASP A 160 10.55 -0.01 -8.12
CA ASP A 160 11.87 0.57 -8.27
C ASP A 160 12.92 -0.17 -7.42
N PHE A 161 13.86 -0.83 -8.10
CA PHE A 161 14.95 -1.58 -7.46
C PHE A 161 16.11 -0.68 -7.03
N ASP A 162 16.20 0.55 -7.54
CA ASP A 162 17.28 1.48 -7.16
C ASP A 162 17.22 1.81 -5.66
N ILE A 163 16.01 1.73 -5.08
CA ILE A 163 15.80 1.91 -3.64
C ILE A 163 16.62 0.94 -2.79
N ILE A 164 16.94 -0.25 -3.30
CA ILE A 164 17.69 -1.28 -2.55
C ILE A 164 19.10 -0.77 -2.25
N ALA A 165 19.79 -0.22 -3.26
CA ALA A 165 21.13 0.34 -3.10
C ALA A 165 21.12 1.55 -2.15
N ARG A 166 20.09 2.40 -2.24
CA ARG A 166 19.90 3.57 -1.39
C ARG A 166 19.65 3.20 0.08
N ILE A 167 18.84 2.16 0.32
CA ILE A 167 18.64 1.58 1.66
C ILE A 167 19.97 1.05 2.21
N LYS A 168 20.73 0.27 1.43
CA LYS A 168 22.05 -0.26 1.84
C LYS A 168 23.06 0.85 2.15
N ALA A 169 23.01 1.96 1.43
CA ALA A 169 23.84 3.14 1.68
C ALA A 169 23.40 3.95 2.92
N GLY A 170 22.25 3.61 3.53
CA GLY A 170 21.68 4.33 4.67
C GLY A 170 21.17 5.73 4.32
N GLU A 171 20.79 5.94 3.05
CA GLU A 171 20.24 7.20 2.55
C GLU A 171 18.89 7.51 3.20
N GLU A 172 18.59 8.81 3.34
CA GLU A 172 17.22 9.27 3.59
C GLU A 172 16.44 9.32 2.27
N ILE A 173 15.43 8.48 2.14
CA ILE A 173 14.64 8.33 0.91
C ILE A 173 13.39 9.19 1.03
N SER A 174 13.08 9.97 0.00
CA SER A 174 11.85 10.77 -0.03
C SER A 174 10.61 9.87 0.03
N LEU A 175 9.64 10.23 0.88
CA LEU A 175 8.34 9.55 0.92
C LEU A 175 7.61 9.64 -0.42
N SER A 176 7.89 10.69 -1.21
CA SER A 176 7.27 10.91 -2.51
C SER A 176 7.53 9.77 -3.51
N GLU A 177 8.63 9.02 -3.34
CA GLU A 177 8.96 7.85 -4.17
C GLU A 177 7.85 6.78 -4.09
N PHE A 178 7.16 6.68 -2.94
CA PHE A 178 6.09 5.71 -2.73
C PHE A 178 4.69 6.26 -3.02
N THR A 179 4.56 7.57 -3.19
CA THR A 179 3.28 8.23 -3.46
C THR A 179 3.15 8.75 -4.89
N HIS A 180 4.21 8.68 -5.69
CA HIS A 180 4.18 9.11 -7.08
C HIS A 180 3.09 8.35 -7.86
N GLY A 181 2.32 9.08 -8.67
CA GLY A 181 1.21 8.53 -9.46
C GLY A 181 0.00 8.02 -8.65
N LYS A 182 -0.02 8.19 -7.31
CA LYS A 182 -1.18 7.84 -6.48
C LYS A 182 -2.22 8.97 -6.49
N ASP A 183 -3.49 8.60 -6.39
CA ASP A 183 -4.54 9.58 -6.14
C ASP A 183 -4.37 10.21 -4.74
N GLU A 184 -4.99 11.38 -4.56
CA GLU A 184 -4.82 12.18 -3.35
C GLU A 184 -5.25 11.47 -2.06
N ILE A 185 -6.25 10.57 -2.11
CA ILE A 185 -6.64 9.80 -0.92
C ILE A 185 -5.58 8.76 -0.59
N THR A 186 -5.16 7.99 -1.59
CA THR A 186 -4.12 6.97 -1.43
C THR A 186 -2.79 7.56 -0.97
N ARG A 187 -2.39 8.71 -1.54
CA ARG A 187 -1.21 9.46 -1.09
C ARG A 187 -1.32 9.80 0.40
N GLN A 188 -2.44 10.36 0.83
CA GLN A 188 -2.61 10.72 2.24
C GLN A 188 -2.68 9.49 3.16
N ILE A 189 -3.23 8.36 2.72
CA ILE A 189 -3.18 7.09 3.47
C ILE A 189 -1.73 6.69 3.74
N ILE A 190 -0.88 6.74 2.72
CA ILE A 190 0.56 6.42 2.84
C ILE A 190 1.25 7.44 3.75
N GLU A 191 0.94 8.74 3.63
CA GLU A 191 1.51 9.81 4.46
C GLU A 191 1.15 9.70 5.94
N TYR A 192 -0.05 9.25 6.27
CA TYR A 192 -0.43 8.99 7.66
C TYR A 192 -0.01 7.61 8.14
N GLY A 193 0.56 6.81 7.24
CA GLY A 193 1.16 5.53 7.55
C GLY A 193 0.21 4.36 7.68
N GLY A 194 -0.96 4.47 7.06
CA GLY A 194 -1.99 3.44 7.08
C GLY A 194 -3.38 4.03 6.99
N LEU A 195 -4.34 3.20 6.57
CA LEU A 195 -5.75 3.58 6.46
C LEU A 195 -6.36 3.86 7.84
N PHE A 196 -5.91 3.15 8.88
CA PHE A 196 -6.39 3.34 10.24
C PHE A 196 -6.00 4.72 10.78
N GLU A 197 -4.72 5.04 10.76
CA GLU A 197 -4.14 6.32 11.19
C GLU A 197 -4.76 7.48 10.40
N PHE A 198 -4.87 7.33 9.08
CA PHE A 198 -5.53 8.29 8.20
C PHE A 198 -6.99 8.53 8.62
N ASN A 199 -7.75 7.47 8.93
CA ASN A 199 -9.14 7.61 9.37
C ASN A 199 -9.25 8.30 10.74
N VAL A 200 -8.35 8.01 11.68
CA VAL A 200 -8.32 8.73 12.96
C VAL A 200 -8.01 10.21 12.72
N ALA A 201 -7.04 10.54 11.87
CA ALA A 201 -6.71 11.92 11.52
C ALA A 201 -7.89 12.66 10.85
N ARG A 202 -8.67 11.97 10.02
CA ARG A 202 -9.93 12.50 9.46
C ARG A 202 -10.98 12.80 10.52
N LEU A 203 -11.17 11.89 11.48
CA LEU A 203 -12.12 12.08 12.58
C LEU A 203 -11.68 13.24 13.50
N GLN A 204 -10.37 13.47 13.61
CA GLN A 204 -9.78 14.62 14.32
C GLN A 204 -9.81 15.93 13.49
N GLY A 205 -10.27 15.91 12.24
CA GLY A 205 -10.29 17.09 11.37
C GLY A 205 -8.93 17.56 10.85
N LYS A 206 -7.88 16.74 10.98
CA LYS A 206 -6.50 17.05 10.51
C LYS A 206 -6.31 16.85 9.01
N VAL A 207 -7.30 16.26 8.35
CA VAL A 207 -7.24 15.79 6.97
C VAL A 207 -8.44 16.30 6.22
N THR A 208 -8.21 16.75 4.98
CA THR A 208 -9.28 17.07 4.04
C THR A 208 -9.17 16.13 2.84
N ILE A 209 -10.29 15.53 2.44
CA ILE A 209 -10.36 14.74 1.21
C ILE A 209 -10.79 15.59 0.02
N PRO A 210 -10.42 15.20 -1.21
CA PRO A 210 -10.92 15.84 -2.41
C PRO A 210 -12.44 15.93 -2.41
N ARG A 211 -12.95 17.12 -2.75
CA ARG A 211 -14.38 17.32 -2.95
C ARG A 211 -14.83 16.60 -4.21
N THR A 212 -16.03 16.05 -4.17
CA THR A 212 -16.66 15.50 -5.39
C THR A 212 -17.08 16.61 -6.33
N ALA A 213 -17.37 16.26 -7.59
CA ALA A 213 -17.81 17.24 -8.58
C ALA A 213 -19.07 18.01 -8.15
N ALA A 214 -19.99 17.35 -7.43
CA ALA A 214 -21.19 17.99 -6.88
C ALA A 214 -20.89 19.06 -5.82
N GLN A 215 -19.74 18.98 -5.17
CA GLN A 215 -19.27 19.91 -4.15
C GLN A 215 -18.33 21.00 -4.72
N GLY A 216 -18.25 21.10 -6.04
CA GLY A 216 -17.34 22.03 -6.74
C GLY A 216 -15.91 21.52 -6.86
N GLY A 217 -15.66 20.21 -6.64
CA GLY A 217 -14.36 19.60 -6.88
C GLY A 217 -14.06 19.43 -8.38
N ILE A 218 -12.81 19.67 -8.77
CA ILE A 218 -12.33 19.44 -10.13
C ILE A 218 -12.05 17.93 -10.29
N SER A 219 -12.43 17.33 -11.43
CA SER A 219 -12.15 15.91 -11.69
C SER A 219 -10.64 15.65 -11.79
N ALA A 220 -10.16 14.55 -11.21
CA ALA A 220 -8.76 14.10 -11.38
C ALA A 220 -8.35 13.97 -12.87
N ARG A 221 -9.26 13.60 -13.78
CA ARG A 221 -8.98 13.55 -15.23
C ARG A 221 -8.62 14.91 -15.87
N LEU A 222 -8.94 16.03 -15.21
CA LEU A 222 -8.57 17.36 -15.68
C LEU A 222 -7.22 17.82 -15.12
N GLN A 223 -6.76 17.25 -13.99
CA GLN A 223 -5.45 17.57 -13.41
C GLN A 223 -4.30 16.98 -14.25
N ASP A 224 -4.45 15.75 -14.77
CA ASP A 224 -3.45 15.09 -15.62
C ASP A 224 -3.17 15.79 -16.95
N ARG A 225 -4.08 16.67 -17.42
CA ARG A 225 -3.87 17.43 -18.67
C ARG A 225 -2.99 18.66 -18.50
N SER A 226 -2.54 18.97 -17.28
CA SER A 226 -1.71 20.15 -16.98
C SER A 226 -0.21 19.85 -16.89
N GLY A 227 0.23 18.62 -17.16
CA GLY A 227 1.63 18.20 -16.99
C GLY A 227 2.18 17.35 -18.13
N SER A 228 2.29 17.89 -19.35
CA SER A 228 3.28 17.45 -20.35
C SER A 228 3.25 18.36 -21.60
N ASP A 229 4.13 19.35 -21.64
CA ASP A 229 5.15 19.56 -22.70
C ASP A 229 5.62 21.02 -22.74
N GLY A 230 6.93 21.20 -22.68
CA GLY A 230 7.59 22.49 -22.82
C GLY A 230 7.76 22.91 -24.28
N GLY A 231 7.58 24.21 -24.55
CA GLY A 231 8.15 24.87 -25.72
C GLY A 231 7.30 25.97 -26.35
N GLN A 232 7.54 27.23 -25.94
CA GLN A 232 7.30 28.51 -26.66
C GLN A 232 5.81 28.87 -26.89
N SER A 233 5.29 30.06 -26.56
CA SER A 233 5.86 31.41 -26.60
C SER A 233 5.10 32.35 -25.65
N ALA A 234 5.79 33.40 -25.19
CA ALA A 234 5.21 34.51 -24.43
C ALA A 234 4.46 35.44 -25.39
N ASN A 235 3.13 35.31 -25.46
CA ASN A 235 2.13 36.34 -25.81
C ASN A 235 0.80 35.65 -26.14
N ASP A 236 0.03 35.27 -25.11
CA ASP A 236 -1.44 35.03 -25.18
C ASP A 236 -2.03 34.86 -23.77
N ASP A 237 -1.50 35.61 -22.79
CA ASP A 237 -1.78 35.43 -21.35
C ASP A 237 -3.08 36.12 -20.88
N ALA A 238 -4.08 36.21 -21.76
CA ALA A 238 -5.33 36.94 -21.49
C ALA A 238 -6.58 36.33 -22.12
N SER A 239 -6.72 35.00 -22.24
CA SER A 239 -8.03 34.41 -22.56
C SER A 239 -8.25 32.92 -22.23
N MET A 240 -7.63 32.37 -21.17
CA MET A 240 -7.92 31.00 -20.70
C MET A 240 -8.27 30.95 -19.21
N ALA A 241 -9.04 31.94 -18.74
CA ALA A 241 -9.88 31.71 -17.56
C ALA A 241 -11.08 30.87 -18.03
N ALA A 242 -10.92 29.55 -18.08
CA ALA A 242 -12.07 28.66 -18.18
C ALA A 242 -13.00 29.02 -17.03
N THR A 243 -14.12 29.66 -17.35
CA THR A 243 -15.21 29.94 -16.41
C THR A 243 -15.56 28.60 -15.79
N LEU A 244 -15.18 28.38 -14.52
CA LEU A 244 -15.60 27.23 -13.75
C LEU A 244 -17.11 27.37 -13.56
N GLU A 245 -17.85 26.90 -14.54
CA GLU A 245 -19.30 26.87 -14.51
C GLU A 245 -19.72 26.11 -13.26
N ALA A 246 -20.53 26.74 -12.41
CA ALA A 246 -20.93 26.15 -11.14
C ALA A 246 -21.57 24.77 -11.42
N PRO A 247 -21.22 23.73 -10.65
CA PRO A 247 -21.74 22.40 -10.89
C PRO A 247 -23.27 22.42 -10.87
N PRO A 248 -23.94 21.65 -11.76
CA PRO A 248 -25.39 21.65 -11.81
C PRO A 248 -25.96 21.21 -10.46
N ALA A 249 -27.03 21.86 -10.02
CA ALA A 249 -27.65 21.56 -8.72
C ALA A 249 -28.14 20.10 -8.61
N ARG A 250 -28.47 19.48 -9.75
CA ARG A 250 -28.96 18.09 -9.86
C ARG A 250 -28.48 17.43 -11.14
N ARG A 251 -28.32 16.11 -11.11
CA ARG A 251 -27.96 15.25 -12.24
C ARG A 251 -28.79 13.96 -12.18
N PRO A 252 -29.24 13.39 -13.32
CA PRO A 252 -29.78 12.03 -13.34
C PRO A 252 -28.74 11.02 -12.84
N MET A 253 -29.15 10.10 -11.98
CA MET A 253 -28.28 9.10 -11.36
C MET A 253 -28.89 7.71 -11.44
N THR A 254 -28.03 6.71 -11.64
CA THR A 254 -28.32 5.29 -11.43
C THR A 254 -28.67 5.01 -9.97
N LEU A 255 -29.20 3.81 -9.69
CA LEU A 255 -29.46 3.37 -8.32
C LEU A 255 -28.18 3.36 -7.47
N SER A 256 -27.08 2.83 -8.02
CA SER A 256 -25.78 2.78 -7.33
C SER A 256 -25.25 4.18 -7.02
N GLU A 257 -25.29 5.11 -7.98
CA GLU A 257 -24.88 6.51 -7.73
C GLU A 257 -25.74 7.17 -6.65
N LYS A 258 -27.07 6.91 -6.60
CA LYS A 258 -27.93 7.43 -5.52
C LYS A 258 -27.51 6.88 -4.15
N ILE A 259 -27.14 5.61 -4.07
CA ILE A 259 -26.65 4.99 -2.82
C ILE A 259 -25.34 5.69 -2.40
N PHE A 260 -24.37 5.81 -3.29
CA PHE A 260 -23.10 6.49 -3.00
C PHE A 260 -23.31 7.96 -2.62
N ALA A 261 -24.13 8.70 -3.35
CA ALA A 261 -24.44 10.10 -3.05
C ALA A 261 -25.03 10.27 -1.65
N ARG A 262 -25.92 9.37 -1.22
CA ARG A 262 -26.54 9.40 0.11
C ARG A 262 -25.55 9.10 1.24
N HIS A 263 -24.60 8.20 1.00
CA HIS A 263 -23.70 7.69 2.05
C HIS A 263 -22.32 8.36 2.06
N LEU A 264 -22.01 9.22 1.08
CA LEU A 264 -20.73 9.91 1.00
C LEU A 264 -20.53 10.79 2.25
N VAL A 265 -19.45 10.55 2.98
CA VAL A 265 -19.06 11.33 4.16
C VAL A 265 -18.43 12.64 3.72
N THR A 266 -19.05 13.75 4.09
CA THR A 266 -18.61 15.12 3.73
C THR A 266 -17.75 15.75 4.81
N ASP A 267 -18.05 15.48 6.09
CA ASP A 267 -17.23 15.88 7.24
C ASP A 267 -17.27 14.75 8.28
N ALA A 268 -16.16 14.00 8.38
CA ALA A 268 -16.06 12.87 9.29
C ALA A 268 -16.05 13.31 10.77
N SER A 269 -15.50 14.49 11.07
CA SER A 269 -15.39 15.00 12.44
C SER A 269 -16.74 15.43 13.01
N LYS A 270 -17.67 15.85 12.14
CA LYS A 270 -19.05 16.23 12.50
C LYS A 270 -20.08 15.15 12.21
N GLY A 271 -19.67 14.05 11.59
CA GLY A 271 -20.57 12.98 11.16
C GLY A 271 -21.52 13.38 10.03
N GLU A 272 -21.16 14.39 9.24
CA GLU A 272 -21.97 14.88 8.12
C GLU A 272 -21.74 14.02 6.88
N MET A 273 -22.84 13.77 6.15
CA MET A 273 -22.85 12.91 4.97
C MET A 273 -23.94 13.35 4.00
N GLY A 274 -23.82 12.88 2.77
CA GLY A 274 -24.78 13.11 1.71
C GLY A 274 -24.35 14.24 0.78
N VAL A 275 -24.46 13.99 -0.52
CA VAL A 275 -24.34 15.01 -1.57
C VAL A 275 -25.52 14.90 -2.53
N THR A 276 -25.78 15.97 -3.28
CA THR A 276 -26.91 16.04 -4.22
C THR A 276 -26.79 15.05 -5.37
N TRP A 277 -25.55 14.77 -5.81
CA TRP A 277 -25.25 13.75 -6.81
C TRP A 277 -23.78 13.32 -6.73
N VAL A 278 -23.46 12.21 -7.41
CA VAL A 278 -22.08 11.75 -7.67
C VAL A 278 -21.95 11.35 -9.13
N ARG A 279 -20.73 11.09 -9.59
CA ARG A 279 -20.43 10.53 -10.92
C ARG A 279 -19.28 9.51 -10.87
N PRO A 280 -19.13 8.65 -11.89
CA PRO A 280 -17.94 7.82 -12.03
C PRO A 280 -16.67 8.66 -12.02
N GLY A 281 -15.68 8.22 -11.24
CA GLY A 281 -14.43 8.93 -11.00
C GLY A 281 -14.44 9.88 -9.80
N ASP A 282 -15.60 10.10 -9.16
CA ASP A 282 -15.60 10.68 -7.80
C ASP A 282 -15.02 9.65 -6.82
N ALA A 283 -14.18 10.12 -5.90
CA ALA A 283 -13.57 9.31 -4.84
C ALA A 283 -14.00 9.88 -3.48
N GLY A 284 -14.11 9.01 -2.48
CA GLY A 284 -14.53 9.41 -1.16
C GLY A 284 -14.80 8.24 -0.23
N PHE A 285 -15.28 8.56 0.96
CA PHE A 285 -15.58 7.58 2.00
C PHE A 285 -17.08 7.50 2.16
N PHE A 286 -17.59 6.29 2.36
CA PHE A 286 -19.01 6.04 2.42
C PHE A 286 -19.35 5.36 3.73
N ARG A 287 -20.39 5.84 4.41
CA ARG A 287 -20.89 5.16 5.60
C ARG A 287 -21.59 3.87 5.18
N THR A 288 -21.12 2.77 5.76
CA THR A 288 -21.73 1.45 5.62
C THR A 288 -22.79 1.25 6.69
N ASP A 289 -24.00 0.84 6.31
CA ASP A 289 -25.06 0.50 7.28
C ASP A 289 -24.83 -0.87 7.93
N ILE A 290 -24.31 -1.82 7.14
CA ILE A 290 -24.08 -3.21 7.56
C ILE A 290 -22.62 -3.55 7.28
N ARG A 291 -21.97 -4.20 8.25
CA ARG A 291 -20.66 -4.82 8.10
C ARG A 291 -20.83 -6.30 8.41
N PHE A 292 -20.24 -7.15 7.59
CA PHE A 292 -20.15 -8.59 7.86
C PHE A 292 -18.68 -8.98 7.88
N SER A 293 -18.34 -9.98 8.69
CA SER A 293 -17.05 -10.66 8.64
C SER A 293 -17.28 -12.17 8.61
N HIS A 294 -16.33 -12.90 8.03
CA HIS A 294 -16.28 -14.36 8.07
C HIS A 294 -15.20 -14.81 9.05
N GLU A 295 -15.43 -15.93 9.73
CA GLU A 295 -14.57 -16.43 10.84
C GLU A 295 -13.08 -16.58 10.48
N TYR A 296 -12.74 -16.78 9.20
CA TYR A 296 -11.34 -16.91 8.75
C TYR A 296 -10.62 -15.58 8.45
N VAL A 297 -11.33 -14.45 8.58
CA VAL A 297 -10.80 -13.10 8.30
C VAL A 297 -10.80 -12.23 9.57
N THR A 298 -11.49 -12.66 10.64
CA THR A 298 -11.52 -11.95 11.94
C THR A 298 -11.95 -12.90 13.06
N PRO A 299 -11.05 -13.30 13.97
CA PRO A 299 -11.41 -13.79 15.30
C PRO A 299 -11.87 -12.65 16.23
#